data_AF-A0A8I1PQJ1-F1
#
_entry.id   AF-A0A8I1PQJ1-F1
#
_cell.length_a   1.000
_cell.length_b   1.000
_cell.length_c   1.000
_cell.angle_alpha   90.00
_cell.angle_beta   90.00
_cell.angle_gamma   90.00
#
_symmetry.space_group_name_H-M   'P 1'
#
loop_
_entity.id
_entity.type
_entity.pdbx_description
1 polymer ?
#
loop_
_entity_poly.entity_id
_entity_poly.type
_entity_poly.pdbx_seq_one_letter_code
_entity_poly.pdbx_strand_id
1 'polypeptide(L)' 'MSSKHIVFIVALGAILTGCGGGGGGAPEANATNCSGAGMQAVLPTITNEAERQAFIDKCQSIAGK' A
#
# COMPACT_ATOMS: atom_id res chain seq x y z
N MET A 1 3.74 -0.04 33.02
CA MET A 1 3.51 -0.39 31.59
C MET A 1 3.96 -1.84 31.40
N SER A 2 3.03 -2.77 31.20
CA SER A 2 3.33 -4.20 31.13
C SER A 2 3.84 -4.55 29.73
N SER A 3 5.08 -5.08 29.60
CA SER A 3 5.76 -5.40 28.32
C SER A 3 4.96 -6.32 27.38
N LYS A 4 3.92 -6.97 27.91
CA LYS A 4 3.03 -7.88 27.20
C LYS A 4 2.20 -7.20 26.10
N HIS A 5 1.94 -5.89 26.21
CA HIS A 5 1.19 -5.14 25.19
C HIS A 5 2.04 -4.70 23.99
N ILE A 6 3.35 -4.55 24.17
CA ILE A 6 4.26 -4.09 23.11
C ILE A 6 4.44 -5.19 22.05
N VAL A 7 4.56 -6.45 22.47
CA VAL A 7 4.68 -7.60 21.56
C VAL A 7 3.44 -7.77 20.68
N PHE A 8 2.25 -7.50 21.22
CA PHE A 8 1.00 -7.61 20.48
C PHE A 8 0.88 -6.57 19.36
N ILE A 9 1.35 -5.35 19.60
CA ILE A 9 1.32 -4.26 18.62
C ILE A 9 2.30 -4.54 17.46
N VAL A 10 3.51 -5.03 17.76
CA VAL A 10 4.51 -5.36 16.72
C VAL A 10 4.07 -6.56 15.88
N ALA A 11 3.46 -7.57 16.50
CA ALA A 11 2.93 -8.73 15.79
C ALA A 11 1.73 -8.38 14.88
N LEU A 12 0.79 -7.53 15.33
CA LEU A 12 -0.30 -7.04 14.48
C LEU A 12 0.21 -6.18 13.32
N GLY A 13 1.25 -5.37 13.54
CA GLY A 13 1.91 -4.60 12.48
C GLY A 13 2.51 -5.49 11.41
N ALA A 14 3.18 -6.58 11.80
CA ALA A 14 3.78 -7.54 10.87
C ALA A 14 2.72 -8.27 10.01
N ILE A 15 1.57 -8.62 10.58
CA ILE A 15 0.45 -9.25 9.85
C ILE A 15 -0.16 -8.28 8.82
N LEU A 16 -0.22 -6.97 9.13
CA LEU A 16 -0.66 -5.93 8.18
C LEU A 16 0.32 -5.72 7.01
N THR A 17 1.64 -5.78 7.26
CA THR A 17 2.65 -5.75 6.17
C THR A 17 2.78 -7.07 5.40
N GLY A 18 2.21 -8.17 5.90
CA GLY A 18 2.38 -9.51 5.35
C GLY A 18 1.38 -9.91 4.25
N CYS A 19 0.30 -9.16 4.03
CA CYS A 19 -0.69 -9.48 3.00
C CYS A 19 -0.32 -8.89 1.62
N GLY A 20 0.96 -8.94 1.22
CA GLY A 20 1.43 -8.32 -0.03
C GLY A 20 2.51 -9.12 -0.77
N GLY A 21 2.62 -10.41 -0.48
CA GLY A 21 3.56 -11.31 -1.14
C GLY A 21 2.86 -12.13 -2.24
N GLY A 22 2.83 -11.62 -3.46
CA GLY A 22 2.31 -12.37 -4.60
C GLY A 22 2.56 -11.63 -5.91
N GLY A 23 3.63 -11.99 -6.61
CA GLY A 23 4.13 -11.30 -7.79
C GLY A 23 3.11 -11.19 -8.92
N GLY A 24 2.81 -9.95 -9.29
CA GLY A 24 2.00 -9.57 -10.45
C GLY A 24 2.16 -8.08 -10.73
N GLY A 25 3.41 -7.61 -10.83
CA GLY A 25 3.81 -6.26 -11.26
C GLY A 25 2.79 -5.15 -11.01
N ALA A 26 2.63 -4.73 -9.75
CA ALA A 26 1.81 -3.58 -9.43
C ALA A 26 2.21 -2.38 -10.31
N PRO A 27 1.23 -1.62 -10.82
CA PRO A 27 1.47 -0.44 -11.65
C PRO A 27 2.36 0.56 -10.94
N GLU A 28 3.32 1.13 -11.67
CA GLU A 28 4.32 2.03 -11.10
C GLU A 28 3.67 3.33 -10.60
N ALA A 29 4.00 3.74 -9.37
CA ALA A 29 3.55 5.02 -8.83
C ALA A 29 4.43 6.15 -9.38
N ASN A 30 3.91 6.88 -10.38
CA ASN A 30 4.54 8.05 -10.99
C ASN A 30 3.51 9.18 -11.13
N ALA A 31 3.92 10.39 -11.51
CA ALA A 31 3.01 11.54 -11.61
C ALA A 31 1.80 11.28 -12.54
N THR A 32 1.99 10.50 -13.61
CA THR A 32 0.92 10.13 -14.56
C THR A 32 -0.09 9.20 -13.91
N ASN A 33 0.37 8.12 -13.27
CA ASN A 33 -0.46 7.10 -12.66
C ASN A 33 -1.08 7.57 -11.33
N CYS A 34 -0.42 8.49 -10.64
CA CYS A 34 -0.93 9.12 -9.41
C CYS A 34 -1.82 10.34 -9.68
N SER A 35 -1.93 10.79 -10.94
CA SER A 35 -2.89 11.82 -11.31
C SER A 35 -4.33 11.33 -11.10
N GLY A 36 -5.30 12.22 -10.92
CA GLY A 36 -6.70 11.82 -10.70
C GLY A 36 -7.25 10.88 -11.78
N ALA A 37 -6.94 11.14 -13.05
CA ALA A 37 -7.33 10.28 -14.16
C ALA A 37 -6.51 8.98 -14.24
N GLY A 38 -5.20 9.06 -14.00
CA GLY A 38 -4.33 7.87 -13.99
C GLY A 38 -4.71 6.92 -12.86
N MET A 39 -4.99 7.43 -11.68
CA MET A 39 -5.39 6.64 -10.52
C MET A 39 -6.74 5.95 -10.79
N GLN A 40 -7.71 6.62 -11.41
CA GLN A 40 -8.97 6.00 -11.81
C GLN A 40 -8.79 4.87 -12.85
N ALA A 41 -7.79 4.98 -13.74
CA ALA A 41 -7.47 3.94 -14.71
C ALA A 41 -6.69 2.77 -14.11
N VAL A 42 -5.83 3.05 -13.13
CA VAL A 42 -4.88 2.10 -12.54
C VAL A 42 -5.48 1.32 -11.37
N LEU A 43 -6.27 1.97 -10.52
CA LEU A 43 -6.94 1.29 -9.39
C LEU A 43 -7.76 0.06 -9.82
N PRO A 44 -8.60 0.06 -10.87
CA PRO A 44 -9.36 -1.12 -11.27
C PRO A 44 -8.50 -2.24 -11.85
N THR A 45 -7.29 -1.97 -12.33
CA THR A 45 -6.37 -3.01 -12.84
C THR A 45 -5.67 -3.76 -11.71
N ILE A 46 -5.65 -3.20 -10.50
CA ILE A 46 -5.06 -3.84 -9.32
C ILE A 46 -6.11 -4.77 -8.70
N THR A 47 -5.92 -6.07 -8.85
CA THR A 47 -6.82 -7.10 -8.32
C THR A 47 -6.61 -7.37 -6.83
N ASN A 48 -5.44 -7.05 -6.30
CA ASN A 48 -5.09 -7.23 -4.90
C ASN A 48 -5.33 -5.94 -4.10
N GLU A 49 -6.11 -6.02 -3.04
CA GLU A 49 -6.44 -4.85 -2.22
C GLU A 49 -5.22 -4.29 -1.47
N ALA A 50 -4.27 -5.12 -1.08
CA ALA A 50 -3.04 -4.65 -0.44
C ALA A 50 -2.12 -3.92 -1.43
N GLU A 51 -2.01 -4.40 -2.67
CA GLU A 51 -1.27 -3.69 -3.72
C GLU A 51 -1.95 -2.36 -4.08
N ARG A 52 -3.29 -2.32 -4.01
CA ARG A 52 -4.06 -1.09 -4.23
C ARG A 52 -3.74 -0.05 -3.16
N GLN A 53 -3.71 -0.46 -1.89
CA GLN A 53 -3.33 0.43 -0.79
C GLN A 53 -1.86 0.86 -0.89
N ALA A 54 -0.95 -0.05 -1.25
CA ALA A 54 0.47 0.28 -1.45
C ALA A 54 0.69 1.27 -2.60
N PHE A 55 -0.09 1.19 -3.68
CA PHE A 55 -0.07 2.15 -4.77
C PHE A 55 -0.57 3.53 -4.35
N ILE A 56 -1.68 3.59 -3.62
CA ILE A 56 -2.23 4.85 -3.08
C ILE A 56 -1.24 5.52 -2.12
N ASP A 57 -0.66 4.76 -1.20
CA ASP A 57 0.33 5.23 -0.23
C ASP A 57 1.56 5.83 -0.93
N LYS A 58 2.10 5.15 -1.96
CA LYS A 58 3.18 5.69 -2.80
C LYS A 58 2.80 7.00 -3.49
N CYS A 59 1.59 7.09 -4.04
CA CYS A 59 1.12 8.33 -4.67
C CYS A 59 0.99 9.48 -3.67
N GLN A 60 0.53 9.21 -2.44
CA GLN A 60 0.48 10.21 -1.38
C GLN A 60 1.89 10.65 -0.94
N SER A 61 2.84 9.72 -0.86
CA SER A 61 4.24 10.02 -0.55
C SER A 61 4.88 10.95 -1.61
N ILE A 62 4.53 10.78 -2.88
CA ILE A 62 4.98 11.66 -3.98
C ILE A 62 4.33 13.05 -3.89
N ALA A 63 3.03 13.12 -3.58
CA ALA A 63 2.30 14.39 -3.49
C ALA A 63 2.62 15.20 -2.23
N GLY A 64 3.09 14.54 -1.16
CA GLY A 64 3.47 15.17 0.10
C GLY A 64 4.90 15.70 0.17
N LYS A 65 5.64 15.73 -0.94
CA LYS A 65 6.97 16.33 -1.06
C LYS A 65 6.95 17.68 -1.75
#